data_AF-A0A2W5AZV6-F1
#
_entry.id   AF-A0A2W5AZV6-F1
#
_cell.length_a   1.000
_cell.length_b   1.000
_cell.length_c   1.000
_cell.angle_alpha   90.00
_cell.angle_beta   90.00
_cell.angle_gamma   90.00
#
_symmetry.space_group_name_H-M   'P 1'
#
loop_
_entity.id
_entity.type
_entity.pdbx_description
1 polymer ?
#
loop_
_entity_poly.entity_id
_entity_poly.type
_entity_poly.pdbx_seq_one_letter_code
_entity_poly.pdbx_strand_id
1 'polypeptide(L)'
;MSTSSAWRSASAVRIVLVATLAAAAFLAAYGLVNDTSGDSTSAASSESASAAPDSDSADPSAAQAKPASFTSASAGACLTWSLAADGSASGFEQVSCGEPHRFEVSTREDLSAYPTSEFGPNAERPDVTRQNALREELCESPTVSYLEGKWDPNGRYDIASILPPAEAWEQGDRTLLCGLQTTDAAGVPQESTGKV
;
A
#
# COMPACT_ATOMS: atom_id res chain seq x y z
N MET A 1 57.55 -14.65 35.60
CA MET A 1 57.57 -15.70 34.54
C MET A 1 56.33 -16.55 34.80
N SER A 2 55.30 -16.61 33.97
CA SER A 2 55.30 -16.72 32.50
C SER A 2 54.13 -15.96 31.88
N THR A 3 54.41 -15.38 30.72
CA THR A 3 53.49 -14.79 29.76
C THR A 3 52.93 -15.84 28.79
N SER A 4 51.96 -15.41 27.97
CA SER A 4 51.45 -16.01 26.70
C SER A 4 50.10 -16.73 26.84
N SER A 5 49.12 -16.60 25.93
CA SER A 5 49.06 -15.92 24.63
C SER A 5 47.60 -15.69 24.22
N ALA A 6 47.40 -14.70 23.35
CA ALA A 6 46.16 -14.24 22.76
C ALA A 6 45.49 -15.28 21.84
N TRP A 7 44.21 -15.56 22.09
CA TRP A 7 43.33 -16.24 21.15
C TRP A 7 42.82 -15.21 20.13
N ARG A 8 43.46 -15.19 18.95
CA ARG A 8 43.03 -14.37 17.81
C ARG A 8 41.73 -14.97 17.26
N SER A 9 40.58 -14.46 17.70
CA SER A 9 39.26 -14.90 17.23
C SER A 9 38.94 -14.30 15.86
N ALA A 10 38.70 -15.17 14.88
CA ALA A 10 38.33 -14.85 13.51
C ALA A 10 37.05 -13.99 13.39
N SER A 11 36.27 -13.87 14.46
CA SER A 11 35.06 -13.05 14.52
C SER A 11 35.35 -11.54 14.56
N ALA A 12 36.49 -11.12 15.11
CA ALA A 12 36.86 -9.70 15.19
C ALA A 12 37.25 -9.12 13.82
N VAL A 13 37.86 -9.94 12.95
CA VAL A 13 38.27 -9.52 11.60
C VAL A 13 37.07 -9.31 10.68
N ARG A 14 36.00 -10.11 10.84
CA ARG A 14 34.79 -10.00 10.01
C ARG A 14 33.95 -8.76 10.34
N ILE A 15 33.89 -8.34 11.60
CA ILE A 15 33.15 -7.14 12.02
C ILE A 15 33.83 -5.87 11.48
N VAL A 16 35.16 -5.82 11.48
CA VAL A 16 35.92 -4.68 10.94
C VAL A 16 35.73 -4.53 9.43
N LEU A 17 35.69 -5.63 8.67
CA LEU A 17 35.51 -5.59 7.21
C LEU A 17 34.12 -5.08 6.76
N VAL A 18 33.05 -5.43 7.49
CA VAL A 18 31.69 -4.97 7.16
C VAL A 18 31.51 -3.48 7.46
N ALA A 19 32.12 -2.98 8.54
CA ALA A 19 32.07 -1.56 8.89
C ALA A 19 32.81 -0.65 7.88
N THR A 20 33.89 -1.14 7.26
CA THR A 20 34.65 -0.35 6.27
C THR A 20 33.95 -0.20 4.91
N LEU A 21 33.04 -1.11 4.53
CA LEU A 21 32.29 -1.00 3.26
C LEU A 21 31.12 0.01 3.35
N ALA A 22 30.54 0.22 4.53
CA ALA A 22 29.43 1.16 4.70
C ALA A 22 29.85 2.64 4.66
N ALA A 23 31.09 2.97 5.04
CA ALA A 23 31.59 4.35 5.03
C ALA A 23 32.02 4.84 3.63
N ALA A 24 32.39 3.93 2.72
CA ALA A 24 32.81 4.28 1.35
C ALA A 24 31.62 4.62 0.43
N ALA A 25 30.41 4.14 0.72
CA ALA A 25 29.22 4.43 -0.07
C ALA A 25 28.61 5.82 0.22
N PHE A 26 28.85 6.38 1.41
CA PHE A 26 28.26 7.67 1.82
C PHE A 26 29.03 8.92 1.34
N LEU A 27 30.33 8.81 1.04
CA LEU A 27 31.13 9.96 0.56
C LEU A 27 31.13 10.13 -0.97
N ALA A 28 30.63 9.16 -1.74
CA ALA A 28 30.50 9.27 -3.19
C ALA A 28 29.21 9.98 -3.65
N ALA A 29 28.16 10.00 -2.81
CA ALA A 29 26.87 10.61 -3.16
C ALA A 29 26.83 12.14 -2.96
N TYR A 30 27.63 12.70 -2.04
CA TYR A 30 27.64 14.15 -1.80
C TYR A 30 28.51 14.94 -2.81
N GLY A 31 29.49 14.30 -3.47
CA GLY A 31 30.38 14.95 -4.44
C GLY A 31 29.77 15.18 -5.83
N LEU A 32 28.67 14.49 -6.17
CA LEU A 32 28.02 14.59 -7.48
C LEU A 32 26.88 15.63 -7.55
N VAL A 33 26.55 16.28 -6.43
CA VAL A 33 25.43 17.24 -6.34
C VAL A 33 25.91 18.70 -6.25
N ASN A 34 27.23 18.94 -6.16
CA ASN A 34 27.79 20.29 -6.00
C ASN A 34 28.59 20.81 -7.21
N ASP A 35 28.51 20.12 -8.35
CA ASP A 35 29.17 20.50 -9.62
C ASP A 35 28.13 20.83 -10.71
N THR A 36 27.22 21.74 -10.39
CA THR A 36 26.45 22.51 -11.37
C THR A 36 26.33 23.95 -10.85
N SER A 37 27.45 24.66 -10.91
CA SER A 37 27.50 26.11 -10.73
C SER A 37 28.52 26.71 -11.69
N GLY A 38 28.00 27.18 -12.81
CA GLY A 38 28.66 27.95 -13.85
C GLY A 38 27.63 28.05 -14.97
N ASP A 39 27.17 29.20 -15.43
CA ASP A 39 27.72 30.55 -15.45
C ASP A 39 26.56 31.46 -15.85
N SER A 40 26.41 32.63 -15.22
CA SER A 40 25.90 33.86 -15.84
C SER A 40 25.82 34.97 -14.81
N THR A 41 26.89 35.76 -14.84
CA THR A 41 27.06 37.08 -14.24
C THR A 41 25.93 38.04 -14.61
N SER A 42 25.40 38.82 -13.65
CA SER A 42 25.24 40.29 -13.75
C SER A 42 24.63 40.93 -12.49
N ALA A 43 25.47 41.74 -11.84
CA ALA A 43 25.23 43.07 -11.28
C ALA A 43 23.93 43.40 -10.48
N ALA A 44 24.17 43.59 -9.17
CA ALA A 44 23.89 44.82 -8.40
C ALA A 44 22.47 45.41 -8.37
N SER A 45 21.84 45.38 -7.20
CA SER A 45 21.66 46.55 -6.29
C SER A 45 20.42 46.40 -5.40
N SER A 46 20.60 46.84 -4.15
CA SER A 46 19.68 47.01 -3.03
C SER A 46 18.27 47.54 -3.35
N GLU A 47 17.24 47.09 -2.60
CA GLU A 47 16.48 47.87 -1.59
C GLU A 47 15.14 47.21 -1.23
N SER A 48 14.75 47.44 0.04
CA SER A 48 13.49 47.03 0.68
C SER A 48 12.24 47.60 0.02
N ALA A 49 11.12 46.86 0.05
CA ALA A 49 9.82 47.30 0.62
C ALA A 49 8.67 46.32 0.33
N SER A 50 7.73 46.28 1.28
CA SER A 50 6.43 45.60 1.32
C SER A 50 5.59 45.64 0.04
N ALA A 51 4.84 44.56 -0.22
CA ALA A 51 3.37 44.57 -0.35
C ALA A 51 2.84 43.17 -0.71
N ALA A 52 1.88 42.67 0.07
CA ALA A 52 0.82 41.78 -0.43
C ALA A 52 -0.18 42.66 -1.24
N PRO A 53 -1.02 42.15 -2.18
CA PRO A 53 -1.93 41.04 -1.90
C PRO A 53 -2.27 40.11 -3.09
N ASP A 54 -3.07 39.09 -2.76
CA ASP A 54 -4.05 38.36 -3.59
C ASP A 54 -3.62 37.77 -4.94
N SER A 55 -3.64 36.44 -5.00
CA SER A 55 -4.34 35.69 -6.05
C SER A 55 -4.54 34.25 -5.59
N ASP A 56 -5.63 34.03 -4.86
CA ASP A 56 -6.35 32.76 -4.83
C ASP A 56 -6.77 32.44 -6.28
N SER A 57 -5.88 31.80 -7.03
CA SER A 57 -6.25 31.10 -8.24
C SER A 57 -6.73 29.72 -7.82
N ALA A 58 -8.00 29.66 -7.41
CA ALA A 58 -8.75 28.42 -7.43
C ALA A 58 -8.78 27.95 -8.89
N ASP A 59 -7.92 26.99 -9.20
CA ASP A 59 -7.92 26.28 -10.48
C ASP A 59 -9.26 25.53 -10.60
N PRO A 60 -10.15 25.88 -11.55
CA PRO A 60 -11.42 25.18 -11.73
C PRO A 60 -11.22 23.89 -12.54
N SER A 61 -9.98 23.43 -12.71
CA SER A 61 -9.67 22.13 -13.28
C SER A 61 -9.51 21.07 -12.18
N ALA A 62 -10.58 20.87 -11.41
CA ALA A 62 -10.92 19.51 -10.98
C ALA A 62 -11.34 18.75 -12.25
N ALA A 63 -10.36 18.48 -13.12
CA ALA A 63 -10.44 17.41 -14.08
C ALA A 63 -10.95 16.20 -13.30
N GLN A 64 -12.11 15.69 -13.68
CA GLN A 64 -12.70 14.50 -13.10
C GLN A 64 -11.63 13.41 -13.17
N ALA A 65 -10.92 13.22 -12.06
CA ALA A 65 -9.87 12.24 -11.98
C ALA A 65 -10.54 10.91 -12.31
N LYS A 66 -9.99 10.19 -13.30
CA LYS A 66 -10.42 8.83 -13.61
C LYS A 66 -10.51 8.08 -12.27
N PRO A 67 -11.63 7.39 -11.96
CA PRO A 67 -11.77 6.71 -10.68
C PRO A 67 -10.53 5.83 -10.46
N ALA A 68 -9.90 6.01 -9.31
CA ALA A 68 -8.72 5.27 -8.95
C ALA A 68 -9.08 3.78 -8.98
N SER A 69 -8.28 2.97 -9.68
CA SER A 69 -8.48 1.52 -9.73
C SER A 69 -8.66 0.99 -8.30
N PHE A 70 -9.61 0.08 -8.05
CA PHE A 70 -9.72 -0.56 -6.74
C PHE A 70 -8.38 -1.22 -6.34
N THR A 71 -7.59 -1.67 -7.33
CA THR A 71 -6.25 -2.21 -7.08
C THR A 71 -5.29 -1.17 -6.51
N SER A 72 -5.51 0.13 -6.65
CA SER A 72 -4.69 1.17 -6.01
C SER A 72 -5.13 1.51 -4.58
N ALA A 73 -6.20 0.89 -4.09
CA ALA A 73 -6.72 1.15 -2.75
C ALA A 73 -5.70 0.80 -1.67
N SER A 74 -5.65 1.65 -0.64
CA SER A 74 -4.79 1.50 0.53
C SER A 74 -5.64 1.35 1.78
N ALA A 75 -5.02 1.01 2.91
CA ALA A 75 -5.73 0.91 4.19
C ALA A 75 -6.55 2.19 4.49
N GLY A 76 -7.79 2.02 4.90
CA GLY A 76 -8.78 3.08 5.11
C GLY A 76 -9.53 3.54 3.86
N ALA A 77 -9.22 3.04 2.66
CA ALA A 77 -10.01 3.31 1.47
C ALA A 77 -11.33 2.52 1.49
N CYS A 78 -12.41 3.12 0.97
CA CYS A 78 -13.70 2.47 0.84
C CYS A 78 -14.04 2.16 -0.61
N LEU A 79 -14.61 0.98 -0.83
CA LEU A 79 -14.92 0.46 -2.16
C LEU A 79 -16.40 0.19 -2.32
N THR A 80 -16.90 0.46 -3.52
CA THR A 80 -18.25 0.10 -3.93
C THR A 80 -18.25 -0.59 -5.30
N TRP A 81 -19.35 -1.26 -5.63
CA TRP A 81 -19.56 -1.97 -6.89
C TRP A 81 -21.05 -2.25 -7.08
N SER A 82 -21.45 -2.58 -8.30
CA SER A 82 -22.79 -3.05 -8.61
C SER A 82 -22.88 -4.57 -8.50
N LEU A 83 -23.96 -5.07 -7.88
CA LEU A 83 -24.31 -6.49 -7.85
C LEU A 83 -25.48 -6.74 -8.81
N ALA A 84 -25.30 -7.64 -9.76
CA ALA A 84 -26.38 -8.11 -10.63
C ALA A 84 -27.24 -9.17 -9.91
N ALA A 85 -28.40 -9.48 -10.49
CA ALA A 85 -29.37 -10.43 -9.91
C ALA A 85 -28.83 -11.88 -9.80
N ASP A 86 -27.81 -12.22 -10.59
CA ASP A 86 -27.12 -13.51 -10.55
C ASP A 86 -25.96 -13.54 -9.52
N GLY A 87 -25.78 -12.46 -8.76
CA GLY A 87 -24.72 -12.31 -7.76
C GLY A 87 -23.38 -11.84 -8.34
N SER A 88 -23.27 -11.62 -9.66
CA SER A 88 -22.03 -11.10 -10.25
C SER A 88 -21.77 -9.65 -9.86
N ALA A 89 -20.51 -9.34 -9.54
CA ALA A 89 -20.07 -8.01 -9.16
C ALA A 89 -19.35 -7.32 -10.33
N SER A 90 -19.61 -6.03 -10.52
CA SER A 90 -19.01 -5.22 -11.58
C SER A 90 -18.89 -3.75 -11.19
N GLY A 91 -18.04 -2.98 -11.89
CA GLY A 91 -17.90 -1.55 -11.62
C GLY A 91 -17.25 -1.24 -10.26
N PHE A 92 -16.21 -2.00 -9.88
CA PHE A 92 -15.44 -1.76 -8.67
C PHE A 92 -14.75 -0.40 -8.72
N GLU A 93 -14.98 0.43 -7.72
CA GLU A 93 -14.38 1.76 -7.60
C GLU A 93 -14.15 2.17 -6.15
N GLN A 94 -13.26 3.14 -5.95
CA GLN A 94 -13.05 3.79 -4.66
C GLN A 94 -14.03 4.96 -4.49
N VAL A 95 -14.64 5.07 -3.31
CA VAL A 95 -15.57 6.15 -2.93
C VAL A 95 -15.20 6.73 -1.57
N SER A 96 -15.74 7.90 -1.23
CA SER A 96 -15.62 8.42 0.13
C SER A 96 -16.34 7.49 1.10
N CYS A 97 -15.77 7.20 2.27
CA CYS A 97 -16.44 6.35 3.25
C CYS A 97 -17.71 6.97 3.84
N GLY A 98 -17.91 8.29 3.68
CA GLY A 98 -19.19 8.92 4.00
C GLY A 98 -20.31 8.58 3.01
N GLU A 99 -19.96 8.04 1.83
CA GLU A 99 -20.89 7.60 0.79
C GLU A 99 -21.17 6.09 0.94
N PRO A 100 -22.27 5.59 0.34
CA PRO A 100 -22.58 4.16 0.34
C PRO A 100 -21.45 3.34 -0.29
N HIS A 101 -20.87 2.44 0.51
CA HIS A 101 -19.80 1.54 0.10
C HIS A 101 -19.99 0.18 0.77
N ARG A 102 -19.38 -0.86 0.19
CA ARG A 102 -19.57 -2.25 0.64
C ARG A 102 -18.35 -2.80 1.38
N PHE A 103 -17.19 -2.17 1.21
CA PHE A 103 -15.93 -2.68 1.73
C PHE A 103 -15.02 -1.56 2.20
N GLU A 104 -14.42 -1.72 3.37
CA GLU A 104 -13.32 -0.87 3.84
C GLU A 104 -12.02 -1.67 3.85
N VAL A 105 -11.00 -1.18 3.16
CA VAL A 105 -9.70 -1.83 3.07
C VAL A 105 -8.95 -1.69 4.39
N SER A 106 -8.51 -2.80 4.96
CA SER A 106 -7.67 -2.82 6.16
C SER A 106 -6.19 -3.00 5.84
N THR A 107 -5.87 -3.85 4.85
CA THR A 107 -4.51 -4.07 4.35
C THR A 107 -4.55 -4.49 2.89
N ARG A 108 -3.40 -4.38 2.26
CA ARG A 108 -3.14 -4.83 0.90
C ARG A 108 -2.02 -5.86 0.94
N GLU A 109 -2.34 -7.08 0.54
CA GLU A 109 -1.39 -8.18 0.42
C GLU A 109 -0.90 -8.30 -1.03
N ASP A 110 0.41 -8.50 -1.20
CA ASP A 110 1.01 -8.81 -2.49
C ASP A 110 1.24 -10.32 -2.61
N LEU A 111 0.35 -11.02 -3.33
CA LEU A 111 0.45 -12.47 -3.50
C LEU A 111 1.70 -12.87 -4.30
N SER A 112 2.29 -11.97 -5.09
CA SER A 112 3.52 -12.25 -5.84
C SER A 112 4.76 -12.36 -4.94
N ALA A 113 4.69 -11.83 -3.72
CA ALA A 113 5.78 -11.92 -2.74
C ALA A 113 5.92 -13.33 -2.14
N TYR A 114 4.89 -14.19 -2.29
CA TYR A 114 4.93 -15.55 -1.78
C TYR A 114 5.60 -16.47 -2.81
N PRO A 115 6.68 -17.19 -2.45
CA PRO A 115 7.49 -17.96 -3.39
C PRO A 115 6.81 -19.29 -3.79
N THR A 116 5.67 -19.20 -4.47
CA THR A 116 4.88 -20.35 -4.93
C THR A 116 4.48 -20.17 -6.40
N SER A 117 4.20 -21.28 -7.09
CA SER A 117 3.63 -21.22 -8.43
C SER A 117 2.16 -20.81 -8.44
N GLU A 118 1.49 -20.81 -7.29
CA GLU A 118 0.05 -20.51 -7.15
C GLU A 118 -0.30 -19.09 -7.64
N PHE A 119 0.64 -18.15 -7.50
CA PHE A 119 0.44 -16.75 -7.89
C PHE A 119 1.41 -16.31 -8.98
N GLY A 120 1.99 -17.27 -9.71
CA GLY A 120 2.93 -17.00 -10.78
C GLY A 120 2.33 -16.22 -11.95
N PRO A 121 3.15 -15.78 -12.92
CA PRO A 121 2.70 -14.96 -14.04
C PRO A 121 1.59 -15.60 -14.89
N ASN A 122 1.59 -16.92 -15.01
CA ASN A 122 0.63 -17.70 -15.80
C ASN A 122 -0.36 -18.49 -14.92
N ALA A 123 -0.42 -18.20 -13.62
CA ALA A 123 -1.31 -18.92 -12.71
C ALA A 123 -2.75 -18.46 -12.93
N GLU A 124 -3.69 -19.40 -12.85
CA GLU A 124 -5.11 -19.08 -12.85
C GLU A 124 -5.48 -18.30 -11.59
N ARG A 125 -6.45 -17.38 -11.71
CA ARG A 125 -6.95 -16.65 -10.55
C ARG A 125 -7.58 -17.63 -9.55
N PRO A 126 -7.27 -17.54 -8.25
CA PRO A 126 -7.91 -18.39 -7.26
C PRO A 126 -9.43 -18.31 -7.34
N ASP A 127 -10.08 -19.47 -7.22
CA ASP A 127 -11.54 -19.55 -7.11
C ASP A 127 -12.03 -19.02 -5.74
N VAL A 128 -13.35 -18.97 -5.57
CA VAL A 128 -13.97 -18.47 -4.33
C VAL A 128 -13.55 -19.29 -3.11
N THR A 129 -13.39 -20.60 -3.26
CA THR A 129 -12.98 -21.48 -2.15
C THR A 129 -11.57 -21.14 -1.71
N ARG A 130 -10.64 -20.97 -2.65
CA ARG A 130 -9.26 -20.61 -2.34
C ARG A 130 -9.14 -19.17 -1.86
N GLN A 131 -9.91 -18.23 -2.41
CA GLN A 131 -9.98 -16.86 -1.92
C GLN A 131 -10.43 -16.79 -0.46
N ASN A 132 -11.38 -17.63 -0.06
CA ASN A 132 -11.80 -17.76 1.33
C ASN A 132 -10.69 -18.32 2.23
N ALA A 133 -9.92 -19.31 1.76
CA ALA A 133 -8.77 -19.79 2.52
C ALA A 133 -7.68 -18.72 2.66
N LEU A 134 -7.39 -17.97 1.60
CA LEU A 134 -6.44 -16.85 1.63
C LEU A 134 -6.89 -15.74 2.58
N ARG A 135 -8.19 -15.52 2.70
CA ARG A 135 -8.74 -14.60 3.70
C ARG A 135 -8.39 -15.00 5.12
N GLU A 136 -8.59 -16.28 5.49
CA GLU A 136 -8.22 -16.74 6.84
C GLU A 136 -6.70 -16.75 7.03
N GLU A 137 -5.94 -17.13 6.01
CA GLU A 137 -4.47 -17.22 6.08
C GLU A 137 -3.79 -15.85 6.18
N LEU A 138 -4.28 -14.87 5.41
CA LEU A 138 -3.56 -13.62 5.17
C LEU A 138 -4.29 -12.38 5.69
N CYS A 139 -5.62 -12.39 5.80
CA CYS A 139 -6.38 -11.18 6.13
C CYS A 139 -6.72 -11.05 7.61
N GLU A 140 -6.96 -12.14 8.34
CA GLU A 140 -7.48 -12.07 9.72
C GLU A 140 -6.60 -11.20 10.64
N SER A 141 -5.33 -11.60 10.80
CA SER A 141 -4.38 -10.91 11.69
C SER A 141 -4.18 -9.41 11.36
N PRO A 142 -3.90 -9.02 10.10
CA PRO A 142 -3.73 -7.60 9.78
C PRO A 142 -5.04 -6.81 9.90
N THR A 143 -6.21 -7.39 9.58
CA THR A 143 -7.50 -6.71 9.77
C THR A 143 -7.82 -6.51 11.26
N VAL A 144 -7.55 -7.49 12.12
CA VAL A 144 -7.69 -7.33 13.58
C VAL A 144 -6.74 -6.24 14.10
N SER A 145 -5.53 -6.15 13.53
CA SER A 145 -4.57 -5.10 13.87
C SER A 145 -5.05 -3.71 13.43
N TYR A 146 -5.65 -3.59 12.23
CA TYR A 146 -6.29 -2.38 11.74
C TYR A 146 -7.40 -1.88 12.68
N LEU A 147 -8.18 -2.80 13.24
CA LEU A 147 -9.23 -2.52 14.22
C LEU A 147 -8.72 -2.33 15.66
N GLU A 148 -7.40 -2.26 15.87
CA GLU A 148 -6.80 -2.15 17.20
C GLU A 148 -7.26 -3.27 18.17
N GLY A 149 -7.50 -4.47 17.65
CA GLY A 149 -7.97 -5.62 18.43
C GLY A 149 -9.45 -5.64 18.77
N LYS A 150 -10.26 -4.74 18.21
CA LYS A 150 -11.71 -4.60 18.52
C LYS A 150 -12.63 -5.45 17.63
N TRP A 151 -12.08 -6.39 16.86
CA TRP A 151 -12.89 -7.25 16.00
C TRP A 151 -13.80 -8.16 16.83
N ASP A 152 -15.09 -8.17 16.49
CA ASP A 152 -16.10 -9.07 17.06
C ASP A 152 -16.55 -10.06 15.99
N PRO A 153 -16.25 -11.37 16.12
CA PRO A 153 -16.66 -12.38 15.13
C PRO A 153 -18.17 -12.62 15.08
N ASN A 154 -18.94 -12.10 16.03
CA ASN A 154 -20.42 -12.10 16.00
C ASN A 154 -20.98 -10.69 15.76
N GLY A 155 -20.12 -9.75 15.41
CA GLY A 155 -20.45 -8.36 15.19
C GLY A 155 -21.12 -8.12 13.85
N ARG A 156 -21.27 -6.84 13.50
CA ARG A 156 -21.86 -6.42 12.23
C ARG A 156 -20.95 -6.65 11.02
N TYR A 157 -19.63 -6.61 11.22
CA TYR A 157 -18.64 -6.61 10.16
C TYR A 157 -17.87 -7.93 10.12
N ASP A 158 -17.80 -8.50 8.92
CA ASP A 158 -16.99 -9.66 8.61
C ASP A 158 -15.67 -9.24 7.99
N ILE A 159 -14.61 -9.99 8.31
CA ILE A 159 -13.35 -9.91 7.55
C ILE A 159 -13.63 -10.54 6.19
N ALA A 160 -13.27 -9.83 5.12
CA ALA A 160 -13.46 -10.22 3.74
C ALA A 160 -12.20 -9.95 2.92
N SER A 161 -12.11 -10.60 1.76
CA SER A 161 -11.02 -10.40 0.82
C SER A 161 -11.53 -10.15 -0.60
N ILE A 162 -10.80 -9.36 -1.38
CA ILE A 162 -11.08 -9.07 -2.79
C ILE A 162 -9.83 -9.38 -3.60
N LEU A 163 -9.94 -10.35 -4.52
CA LEU A 163 -8.96 -10.58 -5.57
C LEU A 163 -9.15 -9.60 -6.73
N PRO A 164 -8.12 -9.41 -7.57
CA PRO A 164 -8.28 -8.61 -8.76
C PRO A 164 -9.32 -9.24 -9.71
N PRO A 165 -10.06 -8.44 -10.51
CA PRO A 165 -10.80 -8.93 -11.65
C PRO A 165 -9.90 -9.75 -12.56
N ALA A 166 -10.51 -10.69 -13.28
CA ALA A 166 -9.80 -11.61 -14.15
C ALA A 166 -8.86 -10.87 -15.12
N GLU A 167 -9.31 -9.76 -15.70
CA GLU A 167 -8.52 -8.99 -16.68
C GLU A 167 -7.27 -8.38 -16.06
N ALA A 168 -7.34 -7.92 -14.80
CA ALA A 168 -6.19 -7.38 -14.07
C ALA A 168 -5.24 -8.51 -13.62
N TRP A 169 -5.80 -9.65 -13.23
CA TRP A 169 -5.03 -10.84 -12.89
C TRP A 169 -4.22 -11.35 -14.10
N GLU A 170 -4.83 -11.46 -15.27
CA GLU A 170 -4.12 -11.85 -16.50
C GLU A 170 -3.00 -10.87 -16.88
N GLN A 171 -3.11 -9.61 -16.45
CA GLN A 171 -2.07 -8.58 -16.63
C GLN A 171 -0.98 -8.59 -15.54
N GLY A 172 -1.04 -9.54 -14.61
CA GLY A 172 -0.03 -9.72 -13.56
C GLY A 172 -0.38 -9.05 -12.23
N ASP A 173 -1.57 -8.49 -12.05
CA ASP A 173 -1.99 -8.00 -10.74
C ASP A 173 -2.18 -9.18 -9.78
N ARG A 174 -1.48 -9.15 -8.66
CA ARG A 174 -1.49 -10.18 -7.61
C ARG A 174 -1.91 -9.59 -6.26
N THR A 175 -2.62 -8.48 -6.28
CA THR A 175 -3.11 -7.81 -5.09
C THR A 175 -4.28 -8.56 -4.45
N LEU A 176 -4.18 -8.94 -3.19
CA LEU A 176 -5.33 -9.32 -2.37
C LEU A 176 -5.66 -8.17 -1.42
N LEU A 177 -6.82 -7.53 -1.61
CA LEU A 177 -7.29 -6.55 -0.64
C LEU A 177 -7.97 -7.30 0.50
N CYS A 178 -7.53 -7.04 1.73
CA CYS A 178 -8.15 -7.54 2.94
C CYS A 178 -8.89 -6.40 3.62
N GLY A 179 -10.05 -6.66 4.20
CA GLY A 179 -10.88 -5.60 4.73
C GLY A 179 -12.14 -6.08 5.39
N LEU A 180 -13.07 -5.15 5.55
CA LEU A 180 -14.28 -5.32 6.33
C LEU A 180 -15.48 -5.04 5.46
N GLN A 181 -16.49 -5.90 5.55
CA GLN A 181 -17.78 -5.70 4.88
C GLN A 181 -18.92 -6.09 5.82
N THR A 182 -20.13 -5.70 5.45
CA THR A 182 -21.36 -6.23 6.08
C THR A 182 -22.09 -7.08 5.06
N THR A 183 -22.74 -8.17 5.50
CA THR A 183 -23.57 -8.99 4.62
C THR A 183 -25.00 -9.13 5.13
N ASP A 184 -25.92 -9.49 4.24
CA ASP A 184 -27.24 -9.95 4.66
C ASP A 184 -27.21 -11.42 5.14
N ALA A 185 -28.37 -11.98 5.48
CA ALA A 185 -28.50 -13.35 5.96
C ALA A 185 -28.12 -14.41 4.89
N ALA A 186 -28.03 -14.03 3.61
CA ALA A 186 -27.58 -14.90 2.53
C ALA A 186 -26.08 -14.73 2.21
N GLY A 187 -25.36 -13.88 2.97
CA GLY A 187 -23.95 -13.60 2.74
C GLY A 187 -23.70 -12.60 1.61
N VAL A 188 -24.72 -11.88 1.14
CA VAL A 188 -24.57 -10.89 0.08
C VAL A 188 -24.03 -9.58 0.67
N PRO A 189 -22.93 -9.01 0.15
CA PRO A 189 -22.39 -7.74 0.63
C PRO A 189 -23.40 -6.59 0.54
N GLN A 190 -23.58 -5.88 1.65
CA GLN A 190 -24.50 -4.75 1.78
C GLN A 190 -23.75 -3.43 1.81
N GLU A 191 -24.42 -2.37 1.36
CA GLU A 191 -23.90 -1.01 1.49
C GLU A 191 -23.98 -0.53 2.95
N SER A 192 -22.98 0.25 3.32
CA SER A 192 -22.90 0.97 4.59
C SER A 192 -22.30 2.35 4.37
N THR A 193 -22.43 3.22 5.37
CA THR A 193 -21.80 4.54 5.40
C THR A 193 -21.03 4.71 6.70
N GLY A 194 -19.98 5.54 6.66
CA GLY A 194 -19.03 5.72 7.75
C GLY A 194 -17.84 4.77 7.65
N LYS A 195 -16.81 5.03 8.46
CA LYS A 195 -15.69 4.10 8.67
C LYS A 195 -16.12 2.97 9.61
N VAL A 196 -15.46 1.82 9.52
CA VAL A 196 -15.59 0.71 10.49
C VAL A 196 -14.97 1.07 11.84
#